data_AF-A0A7Y3RMV3-F1
#
_entry.id   AF-A0A7Y3RMV3-F1
#
_cell.length_a   1.000
_cell.length_b   1.000
_cell.length_c   1.000
_cell.angle_alpha   90.00
_cell.angle_beta   90.00
_cell.angle_gamma   90.00
#
_symmetry.space_group_name_H-M   'P 1'
#
loop_
_entity.id
_entity.type
_entity.pdbx_description
1 polymer ?
#
loop_
_entity_poly.entity_id
_entity_poly.type
_entity_poly.pdbx_seq_one_letter_code
_entity_poly.pdbx_strand_id
1 'polypeptide(L)'
;MDAGALTEASQAMQGHLWAVYLGIFFGPFVQEDAAVIGGASLAAAGMVGQPLAVLIVLLAGLSVSDLWKYWIGAAARTHPWARKQAEGPRVRKAGELCRNRLGQAVFVARFVPGTRIALYIAAGYFKAPFPRFAVFIVASAILLIGAVYLLLKLLGELIGDRAIFIVSLGMLSVLAVFILAKVIASRLSRRKTAA
;
A
#
# COMPACT_ATOMS: atom_id res chain seq x y z
N MET A 1 20.64 13.31 13.44
CA MET A 1 20.74 13.84 12.08
C MET A 1 20.84 15.34 12.17
N ASP A 2 21.99 15.87 11.76
CA ASP A 2 22.28 17.30 11.75
C ASP A 2 21.63 17.94 10.53
N ALA A 3 21.30 19.23 10.63
CA ALA A 3 20.63 19.97 9.55
C ALA A 3 21.41 19.87 8.21
N GLY A 4 22.74 19.77 8.27
CA GLY A 4 23.60 19.59 7.09
C GLY A 4 23.33 18.29 6.32
N ALA A 5 23.10 17.16 7.01
CA ALA A 5 22.82 15.89 6.34
C ALA A 5 21.49 15.91 5.57
N LEU A 6 20.50 16.66 6.06
CA LEU A 6 19.23 16.85 5.37
C LEU A 6 19.39 17.74 4.14
N THR A 7 20.23 18.78 4.24
CA THR A 7 20.54 19.66 3.11
C THR A 7 21.29 18.91 2.01
N GLU A 8 22.29 18.10 2.36
CA GLU A 8 23.03 17.26 1.41
C GLU A 8 22.13 16.24 0.73
N ALA A 9 21.29 15.54 1.49
CA ALA A 9 20.32 14.59 0.93
C ALA A 9 19.33 15.27 0.00
N SER A 10 18.81 16.45 0.38
CA SER A 10 17.91 17.26 -0.47
C SER A 10 18.60 17.67 -1.77
N GLN A 11 19.84 18.15 -1.71
CA GLN A 11 20.63 18.53 -2.90
C GLN A 11 20.90 17.34 -3.82
N ALA A 12 21.27 16.17 -3.26
CA ALA A 12 21.48 14.95 -4.02
C ALA A 12 20.20 14.48 -4.73
N MET A 13 19.05 14.57 -4.05
CA MET A 13 17.75 14.22 -4.63
C MET A 13 17.32 15.19 -5.74
N GLN A 14 17.60 16.48 -5.59
CA GLN A 14 17.32 17.49 -6.62
C GLN A 14 18.18 17.29 -7.87
N GLY A 15 19.39 16.73 -7.75
CA GLY A 15 20.20 16.33 -8.90
C GLY A 15 19.63 15.15 -9.70
N HIS A 16 18.74 14.35 -9.10
CA HIS A 16 18.22 13.09 -9.68
C HIS A 16 16.69 12.94 -9.51
N LEU A 17 15.94 14.03 -9.72
CA LEU A 17 14.47 14.04 -9.55
C LEU A 17 13.75 12.91 -10.30
N TRP A 18 14.21 12.57 -11.50
CA TRP A 18 13.65 11.48 -12.30
C TRP A 18 13.75 10.12 -11.56
N ALA A 19 14.87 9.84 -10.90
CA ALA A 19 15.08 8.60 -10.16
C ALA A 19 14.20 8.56 -8.91
N VAL A 20 14.04 9.70 -8.23
CA VAL A 20 13.15 9.86 -7.09
C VAL A 20 11.70 9.57 -7.49
N TYR A 21 11.22 10.17 -8.59
CA TYR A 21 9.86 9.93 -9.08
C TYR A 21 9.65 8.48 -9.54
N LEU A 22 10.63 7.86 -10.22
CA LEU A 22 10.55 6.43 -10.55
C LEU A 22 10.49 5.57 -9.29
N GLY A 23 11.31 5.87 -8.27
CA GLY A 23 11.28 5.17 -6.99
C GLY A 23 9.93 5.29 -6.29
N ILE A 24 9.31 6.47 -6.30
CA ILE A 24 7.98 6.70 -5.73
C ILE A 24 6.90 5.95 -6.53
N PHE A 25 6.99 5.94 -7.86
CA PHE A 25 6.01 5.27 -8.72
C PHE A 25 6.08 3.74 -8.61
N PHE A 26 7.30 3.18 -8.61
CA PHE A 26 7.51 1.73 -8.58
C PHE A 26 7.55 1.16 -7.16
N GLY A 27 7.82 1.98 -6.14
CA GLY A 27 7.85 1.56 -4.73
C GLY A 27 6.62 0.72 -4.31
N PRO A 28 5.39 1.15 -4.63
CA PRO A 28 4.18 0.39 -4.30
C PRO A 28 4.11 -1.01 -4.92
N PHE A 29 4.80 -1.27 -6.03
CA PHE A 29 4.84 -2.61 -6.62
C PHE A 29 5.65 -3.60 -5.76
N VAL A 30 6.64 -3.10 -5.03
CA VAL A 30 7.46 -3.89 -4.11
C VAL A 30 6.80 -3.96 -2.74
N GLN A 31 6.51 -2.79 -2.15
CA GLN A 31 5.94 -2.69 -0.81
C GLN A 31 5.10 -1.41 -0.66
N GLU A 32 3.79 -1.56 -0.74
CA GLU A 32 2.81 -0.46 -0.76
C GLU A 32 2.89 0.42 0.49
N ASP A 33 2.88 -0.17 1.69
CA ASP A 33 2.86 0.60 2.94
C ASP A 33 4.15 1.40 3.15
N ALA A 34 5.29 0.80 2.80
CA ALA A 34 6.59 1.47 2.89
C ALA A 34 6.71 2.61 1.87
N ALA A 35 6.21 2.41 0.65
CA ALA A 35 6.18 3.44 -0.37
C ALA A 35 5.28 4.63 0.00
N VAL A 36 4.12 4.35 0.62
CA VAL A 36 3.23 5.42 1.12
C VAL A 36 3.91 6.21 2.22
N ILE A 37 4.48 5.54 3.23
CA ILE A 37 5.19 6.22 4.32
C ILE A 37 6.36 7.03 3.76
N GLY A 38 7.21 6.42 2.92
CA GLY A 38 8.37 7.08 2.34
C GLY A 38 8.00 8.27 1.45
N GLY A 39 7.10 8.10 0.50
CA GLY A 39 6.67 9.17 -0.41
C GLY A 39 5.96 10.31 0.31
N ALA A 40 5.08 10.01 1.28
CA ALA A 40 4.43 11.03 2.10
C ALA A 40 5.45 11.77 2.99
N SER A 41 6.47 11.08 3.51
CA SER A 41 7.56 11.70 4.27
C SER A 41 8.38 12.65 3.42
N LEU A 42 8.73 12.25 2.20
CA LEU A 42 9.47 13.09 1.26
C LEU A 42 8.68 14.36 0.90
N ALA A 43 7.38 14.23 0.70
CA ALA A 43 6.50 15.37 0.47
C ALA A 43 6.36 16.25 1.72
N ALA A 44 6.14 15.67 2.90
CA ALA A 44 5.95 16.41 4.15
C ALA A 44 7.21 17.15 4.60
N ALA A 45 8.39 16.54 4.43
CA ALA A 45 9.68 17.14 4.77
C ALA A 45 10.20 18.13 3.70
N GLY A 46 9.46 18.34 2.61
CA GLY A 46 9.83 19.31 1.57
C GLY A 46 11.11 18.97 0.78
N MET A 47 11.61 17.72 0.84
CA MET A 47 12.92 17.34 0.29
C MET A 47 13.03 17.51 -1.23
N VAL A 48 11.91 17.45 -1.95
CA VAL A 48 11.85 17.49 -3.42
C VAL A 48 11.38 18.88 -3.92
N GLY A 49 11.05 19.81 -3.03
CA GLY A 49 10.53 21.16 -3.36
C GLY A 49 9.14 21.18 -4.03
N GLN A 50 8.65 20.04 -4.53
CA GLN A 50 7.37 19.88 -5.24
C GLN A 50 6.51 18.78 -4.57
N PRO A 51 5.96 19.03 -3.37
CA PRO A 51 5.24 18.01 -2.61
C PRO A 51 4.02 17.47 -3.37
N LEU A 52 3.30 18.32 -4.11
CA LEU A 52 2.13 17.88 -4.88
C LEU A 52 2.50 16.90 -6.00
N ALA A 53 3.62 17.13 -6.69
CA ALA A 53 4.10 16.22 -7.73
C ALA A 53 4.44 14.84 -7.15
N VAL A 54 5.14 14.81 -6.00
CA VAL A 54 5.43 13.58 -5.25
C VAL A 54 4.14 12.82 -4.91
N LEU A 55 3.12 13.50 -4.38
CA LEU A 55 1.85 12.88 -4.00
C LEU A 55 1.08 12.34 -5.21
N ILE A 56 1.08 13.06 -6.34
CA ILE A 56 0.43 12.61 -7.58
C ILE A 56 1.14 11.36 -8.14
N VAL A 57 2.47 11.35 -8.18
CA VAL A 57 3.26 10.20 -8.64
C VAL A 57 3.06 8.99 -7.73
N LEU A 58 3.03 9.21 -6.41
CA LEU A 58 2.74 8.16 -5.42
C LEU A 58 1.32 7.60 -5.61
N LEU A 59 0.33 8.47 -5.81
CA LEU A 59 -1.05 8.06 -6.05
C LEU A 59 -1.17 7.24 -7.34
N ALA A 60 -0.51 7.66 -8.41
CA ALA A 60 -0.47 6.92 -9.66
C ALA A 60 0.17 5.54 -9.49
N GLY A 61 1.36 5.48 -8.87
CA GLY A 61 2.07 4.23 -8.60
C GLY A 61 1.25 3.26 -7.76
N LEU A 62 0.66 3.74 -6.66
CA LEU A 62 -0.17 2.94 -5.75
C LEU A 62 -1.47 2.48 -6.40
N SER A 63 -2.11 3.32 -7.20
CA SER A 63 -3.34 2.94 -7.90
C SER A 63 -3.04 1.90 -8.96
N VAL A 64 -2.00 2.11 -9.78
CA VAL A 64 -1.62 1.15 -10.82
C VAL A 64 -1.20 -0.17 -10.19
N SER A 65 -0.41 -0.16 -9.11
CA SER A 65 0.00 -1.38 -8.39
C SER A 65 -1.19 -2.18 -7.87
N ASP A 66 -2.29 -1.54 -7.50
CA ASP A 66 -3.50 -2.22 -7.02
C ASP A 66 -4.41 -2.72 -8.13
N LEU A 67 -4.59 -1.93 -9.19
CA LEU A 67 -5.54 -2.21 -10.26
C LEU A 67 -5.16 -3.46 -11.07
N TRP A 68 -3.87 -3.69 -11.35
CA TRP A 68 -3.48 -4.82 -12.18
C TRP A 68 -3.80 -6.18 -11.53
N LYS A 69 -3.85 -6.24 -10.20
CA LYS A 69 -4.16 -7.47 -9.43
C LYS A 69 -5.58 -8.00 -9.72
N TYR A 70 -6.51 -7.12 -10.10
CA TYR A 70 -7.85 -7.50 -10.55
C TYR A 70 -7.80 -8.46 -11.74
N TRP A 71 -6.91 -8.19 -12.70
CA TRP A 71 -6.83 -9.00 -13.92
C TRP A 71 -6.29 -10.40 -13.68
N ILE A 72 -5.43 -10.59 -12.67
CA ILE A 72 -5.00 -11.92 -12.22
C ILE A 72 -6.23 -12.76 -11.82
N GLY A 73 -7.13 -12.19 -11.02
CA GLY A 73 -8.37 -12.85 -10.62
C GLY A 73 -9.29 -13.15 -11.80
N ALA A 74 -9.42 -12.20 -12.73
CA ALA A 74 -10.22 -12.38 -13.93
C ALA A 74 -9.66 -13.48 -14.85
N ALA A 75 -8.34 -13.61 -14.96
CA ALA A 75 -7.68 -14.66 -15.73
C ALA A 75 -7.80 -16.03 -15.03
N ALA A 76 -7.68 -16.07 -13.69
CA ALA A 76 -7.73 -17.30 -12.91
C ALA A 76 -9.06 -18.08 -13.03
N ARG A 77 -10.15 -17.42 -13.46
CA ARG A 77 -11.47 -18.05 -13.65
C ARG A 77 -11.47 -19.24 -14.61
N THR A 78 -10.58 -19.25 -15.60
CA THR A 78 -10.51 -20.35 -16.56
C THR A 78 -9.85 -21.59 -15.95
N HIS A 79 -9.10 -21.45 -14.86
CA HIS A 79 -8.27 -22.50 -14.30
C HIS A 79 -9.06 -23.41 -13.32
N PRO A 80 -9.02 -24.76 -13.48
CA PRO A 80 -9.80 -25.69 -12.65
C PRO A 80 -9.50 -25.60 -11.16
N TRP A 81 -8.23 -25.39 -10.80
CA TRP A 81 -7.80 -25.24 -9.40
C TRP A 81 -8.44 -24.03 -8.71
N ALA A 82 -8.54 -22.89 -9.41
CA ALA A 82 -9.16 -21.69 -8.87
C ALA A 82 -10.66 -21.87 -8.63
N ARG A 83 -11.35 -22.63 -9.50
CA ARG A 83 -12.77 -22.97 -9.31
C ARG A 83 -12.99 -23.80 -8.05
N LYS A 84 -12.18 -24.85 -7.87
CA LYS A 84 -12.20 -25.67 -6.65
C LYS A 84 -11.96 -24.84 -5.39
N GLN A 85 -11.01 -23.91 -5.43
CA GLN A 85 -10.73 -23.04 -4.27
C GLN A 85 -11.87 -22.05 -3.99
N ALA A 86 -12.57 -21.58 -5.04
CA ALA A 86 -13.68 -20.64 -4.92
C ALA A 86 -14.94 -21.21 -4.28
N GLU A 87 -15.11 -22.53 -4.28
CA GLU A 87 -16.19 -23.23 -3.58
C GLU A 87 -16.02 -23.21 -2.06
N GLY A 88 -14.82 -22.88 -1.56
CA GLY A 88 -14.53 -22.76 -0.15
C GLY A 88 -15.40 -21.69 0.55
N PRO A 89 -15.92 -21.94 1.76
CA PRO A 89 -16.84 -21.02 2.47
C PRO A 89 -16.27 -19.59 2.63
N ARG A 90 -14.96 -19.49 2.88
CA ARG A 90 -14.24 -18.21 3.03
C ARG A 90 -14.19 -17.41 1.72
N VAL A 91 -14.03 -18.10 0.59
CA VAL A 91 -13.91 -17.47 -0.73
C VAL A 91 -15.27 -17.04 -1.26
N ARG A 92 -16.33 -17.85 -1.02
CA ARG A 92 -17.72 -17.43 -1.26
C ARG A 92 -18.09 -16.15 -0.50
N LYS A 93 -17.75 -16.08 0.79
CA LYS A 93 -17.98 -14.88 1.61
C LYS A 93 -17.23 -13.66 1.05
N ALA A 94 -16.00 -13.85 0.55
CA ALA A 94 -15.26 -12.79 -0.14
C ALA A 94 -15.98 -12.33 -1.43
N GLY A 95 -16.57 -13.26 -2.19
CA GLY A 95 -17.38 -12.92 -3.36
C GLY A 95 -18.66 -12.14 -3.03
N GLU A 96 -19.34 -12.48 -1.93
CA GLU A 96 -20.49 -11.72 -1.44
C GLU A 96 -20.08 -10.30 -0.99
N LEU A 97 -18.95 -10.16 -0.30
CA LEU A 97 -18.38 -8.87 0.05
C LEU A 97 -18.05 -8.04 -1.20
N CYS A 98 -17.47 -8.66 -2.23
CA CYS A 98 -17.17 -7.99 -3.49
C CYS A 98 -18.42 -7.52 -4.24
N ARG A 99 -19.56 -8.22 -4.11
CA ARG A 99 -20.83 -7.84 -4.74
C ARG A 99 -21.56 -6.75 -3.96
N ASN A 100 -21.71 -6.95 -2.66
CA ASN A 100 -22.64 -6.16 -1.84
C ASN A 100 -21.95 -5.02 -1.08
N ARG A 101 -20.65 -5.13 -0.80
CA ARG A 101 -19.90 -4.23 0.08
C ARG A 101 -18.50 -3.91 -0.44
N LEU A 102 -18.34 -3.81 -1.76
CA LEU A 102 -17.02 -3.65 -2.42
C LEU A 102 -16.20 -2.50 -1.84
N GLY A 103 -16.82 -1.32 -1.66
CA GLY A 103 -16.15 -0.16 -1.08
C GLY A 103 -15.62 -0.43 0.33
N GLN A 104 -16.49 -0.88 1.24
CA GLN A 104 -16.10 -1.22 2.61
C GLN A 104 -15.00 -2.29 2.64
N ALA A 105 -15.12 -3.32 1.80
CA ALA A 105 -14.11 -4.36 1.70
C ALA A 105 -12.75 -3.78 1.27
N VAL A 106 -12.72 -2.93 0.24
CA VAL A 106 -11.49 -2.28 -0.26
C VAL A 106 -10.85 -1.40 0.83
N PHE A 107 -11.64 -0.59 1.53
CA PHE A 107 -11.15 0.26 2.62
C PHE A 107 -10.58 -0.57 3.77
N VAL A 108 -11.33 -1.55 4.28
CA VAL A 108 -10.86 -2.42 5.37
C VAL A 108 -9.60 -3.18 4.96
N ALA A 109 -9.53 -3.65 3.72
CA ALA A 109 -8.38 -4.42 3.25
C ALA A 109 -7.08 -3.61 3.17
N ARG A 110 -7.15 -2.27 3.07
CA ARG A 110 -5.97 -1.40 3.17
C ARG A 110 -5.37 -1.38 4.57
N PHE A 111 -6.21 -1.45 5.61
CA PHE A 111 -5.75 -1.42 7.00
C PHE A 111 -5.34 -2.80 7.54
N VAL A 112 -5.68 -3.88 6.83
CA VAL A 112 -5.34 -5.25 7.24
C VAL A 112 -4.31 -5.86 6.29
N PRO A 113 -3.01 -5.91 6.66
CA PRO A 113 -1.97 -6.27 5.72
C PRO A 113 -2.12 -7.72 5.20
N GLY A 114 -1.94 -7.85 3.88
CA GLY A 114 -2.07 -9.10 3.14
C GLY A 114 -3.50 -9.48 2.74
N THR A 115 -4.54 -8.76 3.21
CA THR A 115 -5.91 -9.03 2.76
C THR A 115 -6.26 -8.33 1.44
N ARG A 116 -5.64 -7.18 1.15
CA ARG A 116 -5.86 -6.42 -0.10
C ARG A 116 -5.58 -7.21 -1.36
N ILE A 117 -4.44 -7.90 -1.44
CA ILE A 117 -4.09 -8.72 -2.61
C ILE A 117 -5.16 -9.80 -2.84
N ALA A 118 -5.54 -10.52 -1.79
CA ALA A 118 -6.58 -11.55 -1.86
C ALA A 118 -7.94 -10.96 -2.26
N LEU A 119 -8.31 -9.80 -1.73
CA LEU A 119 -9.56 -9.12 -2.07
C LEU A 119 -9.57 -8.64 -3.53
N TYR A 120 -8.48 -8.06 -4.04
CA TYR A 120 -8.43 -7.52 -5.40
C TYR A 120 -8.48 -8.64 -6.44
N ILE A 121 -7.77 -9.75 -6.17
CA ILE A 121 -7.89 -10.98 -6.96
C ILE A 121 -9.32 -11.53 -6.87
N ALA A 122 -9.92 -11.57 -5.67
CA ALA A 122 -11.31 -12.03 -5.52
C ALA A 122 -12.30 -11.13 -6.29
N ALA A 123 -12.11 -9.82 -6.28
CA ALA A 123 -12.94 -8.87 -7.03
C ALA A 123 -12.91 -9.18 -8.54
N GLY A 124 -11.73 -9.45 -9.10
CA GLY A 124 -11.57 -9.90 -10.48
C GLY A 124 -12.20 -11.25 -10.78
N TYR A 125 -11.98 -12.22 -9.89
CA TYR A 125 -12.53 -13.56 -10.01
C TYR A 125 -14.07 -13.55 -10.00
N PHE A 126 -14.68 -12.81 -9.08
CA PHE A 126 -16.13 -12.71 -8.91
C PHE A 126 -16.80 -11.66 -9.82
N LYS A 127 -16.06 -11.10 -10.78
CA LYS A 127 -16.58 -10.14 -11.77
C LYS A 127 -17.18 -8.87 -11.16
N ALA A 128 -16.58 -8.35 -10.09
CA ALA A 128 -16.95 -7.04 -9.59
C ALA A 128 -16.76 -5.99 -10.71
N PRO A 129 -17.69 -5.05 -10.92
CA PRO A 129 -17.57 -4.10 -12.03
C PRO A 129 -16.28 -3.29 -11.92
N PHE A 130 -15.39 -3.42 -12.90
CA PHE A 130 -14.05 -2.83 -12.86
C PHE A 130 -14.04 -1.31 -12.62
N PRO A 131 -14.90 -0.49 -13.25
CA PRO A 131 -14.92 0.94 -12.99
C PRO A 131 -15.23 1.26 -11.51
N ARG A 132 -16.19 0.53 -10.93
CA ARG A 132 -16.56 0.69 -9.52
C ARG A 132 -15.42 0.27 -8.60
N PHE A 133 -14.74 -0.83 -8.91
CA PHE A 133 -13.55 -1.27 -8.20
C PHE A 133 -12.44 -0.22 -8.26
N ALA A 134 -12.16 0.30 -9.45
CA ALA A 134 -11.10 1.28 -9.67
C ALA A 134 -11.36 2.60 -8.90
N VAL A 135 -12.59 3.10 -8.91
CA VAL A 135 -12.97 4.27 -8.11
C VAL A 135 -12.69 4.03 -6.63
N PHE A 136 -13.06 2.88 -6.08
CA PHE A 136 -12.76 2.58 -4.68
C PHE A 136 -11.27 2.42 -4.40
N ILE A 137 -10.49 1.82 -5.32
CA ILE A 137 -9.02 1.76 -5.19
C ILE A 137 -8.42 3.16 -5.10
N VAL A 138 -8.77 4.04 -6.04
CA VAL A 138 -8.23 5.41 -6.09
C VAL A 138 -8.71 6.23 -4.90
N ALA A 139 -10.00 6.20 -4.56
CA ALA A 139 -10.54 6.93 -3.41
C ALA A 139 -9.88 6.51 -2.10
N SER A 140 -9.68 5.21 -1.91
CA SER A 140 -9.01 4.68 -0.72
C SER A 140 -7.51 4.95 -0.70
N ALA A 141 -6.86 5.04 -1.88
CA ALA A 141 -5.47 5.48 -2.00
C ALA A 141 -5.31 6.96 -1.63
N ILE A 142 -6.18 7.84 -2.14
CA ILE A 142 -6.21 9.27 -1.81
C ILE A 142 -6.36 9.45 -0.29
N LEU A 143 -7.32 8.75 0.32
CA LEU A 143 -7.57 8.85 1.75
C LEU A 143 -6.34 8.41 2.55
N LEU A 144 -5.72 7.28 2.20
CA LEU A 144 -4.55 6.77 2.90
C LEU A 144 -3.34 7.69 2.76
N ILE A 145 -3.00 8.08 1.52
CA ILE A 145 -1.86 8.98 1.24
C ILE A 145 -2.09 10.33 1.92
N GLY A 146 -3.29 10.89 1.80
CA GLY A 146 -3.65 12.16 2.43
C GLY A 146 -3.58 12.09 3.95
N ALA A 147 -4.11 11.03 4.58
CA ALA A 147 -4.04 10.86 6.03
C ALA A 147 -2.59 10.76 6.54
N VAL A 148 -1.74 9.97 5.87
CA VAL A 148 -0.33 9.83 6.25
C VAL A 148 0.43 11.13 6.03
N TYR A 149 0.26 11.79 4.88
CA TYR A 149 0.88 13.07 4.59
C TYR A 149 0.47 14.16 5.58
N LEU A 150 -0.82 14.30 5.87
CA LEU A 150 -1.31 15.28 6.83
C LEU A 150 -0.79 15.00 8.25
N LEU A 151 -0.82 13.74 8.67
CA LEU A 151 -0.26 13.35 9.97
C LEU A 151 1.21 13.74 10.09
N LEU A 152 2.03 13.40 9.08
CA LEU A 152 3.45 13.73 9.08
C LEU A 152 3.69 15.24 9.01
N LYS A 153 2.96 15.95 8.16
CA LYS A 153 3.08 17.42 8.03
C LYS A 153 2.73 18.14 9.33
N LEU A 154 1.60 17.77 9.95
CA LEU A 154 1.18 18.35 11.24
C LEU A 154 2.18 18.05 12.35
N LEU A 155 2.72 16.84 12.41
CA LEU A 155 3.76 16.49 13.39
C LEU A 155 5.07 17.25 13.16
N GLY A 156 5.45 17.47 11.89
CA GLY A 156 6.58 18.32 11.52
C GLY A 156 6.39 19.76 11.99
N GLU A 157 5.20 20.33 11.78
CA GLU A 157 4.86 21.69 12.22
C GLU A 157 4.79 21.84 13.74
N LEU A 158 4.30 20.82 14.46
CA LEU A 158 4.09 20.87 15.92
C LEU A 158 5.33 20.54 16.75
N ILE A 159 6.13 19.56 16.31
CA ILE A 159 7.21 18.94 17.11
C ILE A 159 8.58 19.10 16.41
N GLY A 160 8.59 19.65 15.19
CA GLY A 160 9.77 19.88 14.36
C GLY A 160 10.03 18.76 13.36
N ASP A 161 10.78 19.06 12.30
CA ASP A 161 11.01 18.18 11.15
C ASP A 161 11.61 16.82 11.52
N ARG A 162 12.36 16.74 12.63
CA ARG A 162 12.89 15.47 13.17
C ARG A 162 11.77 14.49 13.50
N ALA A 163 10.58 14.96 13.90
CA ALA A 163 9.45 14.12 14.21
C ALA A 163 8.95 13.34 12.97
N ILE A 164 9.01 13.94 11.77
CA ILE A 164 8.63 13.27 10.51
C ILE A 164 9.45 11.99 10.35
N PHE A 165 10.77 12.08 10.52
CA PHE A 165 11.66 10.93 10.38
C PHE A 165 11.45 9.88 11.47
N ILE A 166 11.34 10.30 12.73
CA ILE A 166 11.15 9.39 13.87
C ILE A 166 9.84 8.61 13.72
N VAL A 167 8.75 9.31 13.39
CA VAL A 167 7.42 8.72 13.22
C VAL A 167 7.42 7.76 12.04
N SER A 168 8.03 8.16 10.92
CA SER A 168 8.12 7.32 9.72
C SER A 168 8.92 6.05 9.98
N LEU A 169 10.05 6.17 10.69
CA LEU A 169 10.86 5.02 11.10
C LEU A 169 10.09 4.12 12.07
N GLY A 170 9.32 4.72 13.00
CA GLY A 170 8.42 4.01 13.89
C GLY A 170 7.34 3.22 13.13
N MET A 171 6.66 3.84 12.17
CA MET A 171 5.66 3.19 11.31
C MET A 171 6.26 2.02 10.52
N LEU A 172 7.46 2.22 9.93
CA LEU A 172 8.18 1.16 9.22
C LEU A 172 8.60 0.02 10.16
N SER A 173 9.01 0.34 11.38
CA SER A 173 9.40 -0.66 12.39
C SER A 173 8.21 -1.51 12.82
N VAL A 174 7.06 -0.87 13.10
CA VAL A 174 5.81 -1.57 13.42
C VAL A 174 5.37 -2.48 12.26
N LEU A 175 5.46 -1.98 11.03
CA LEU A 175 5.18 -2.77 9.83
C LEU A 175 6.12 -3.98 9.72
N ALA A 176 7.42 -3.79 9.92
CA ALA A 176 8.41 -4.86 9.86
C ALA A 176 8.15 -5.94 10.93
N VAL A 177 7.88 -5.54 12.18
CA VAL A 177 7.52 -6.45 13.27
C VAL A 177 6.24 -7.22 12.95
N PHE A 178 5.22 -6.54 12.42
CA PHE A 178 3.97 -7.18 12.02
C PHE A 178 4.20 -8.26 10.95
N ILE A 179 4.98 -7.94 9.91
CA ILE A 179 5.32 -8.88 8.84
C ILE A 179 6.10 -10.07 9.41
N LEU A 180 7.12 -9.82 10.24
CA LEU A 180 7.93 -10.85 10.88
C LEU A 180 7.07 -11.79 11.74
N ALA A 181 6.20 -11.23 12.58
CA ALA A 181 5.28 -12.02 13.41
C ALA A 181 4.40 -12.93 12.55
N LYS A 182 3.88 -12.43 11.42
CA LYS A 182 3.07 -13.23 10.48
C LYS A 182 3.88 -14.34 9.82
N VAL A 183 5.11 -14.06 9.41
CA VAL A 183 6.02 -15.05 8.81
C VAL A 183 6.33 -16.15 9.82
N ILE A 184 6.70 -15.80 11.06
CA ILE A 184 6.97 -16.76 12.13
C ILE A 184 5.73 -17.62 12.42
N ALA A 185 4.57 -17.00 12.63
CA ALA A 185 3.32 -17.71 12.87
C ALA A 185 2.98 -18.71 11.74
N SER A 186 3.17 -18.30 10.49
CA SER A 186 2.93 -19.17 9.33
C SER A 186 3.91 -20.35 9.23
N ARG A 187 5.18 -20.15 9.63
CA ARG A 187 6.20 -21.21 9.67
C ARG A 187 5.91 -22.20 10.80
N LEU A 188 5.50 -21.71 11.97
CA LEU A 188 5.15 -22.54 13.12
C LEU A 188 3.90 -23.38 12.85
N SER A 189 2.87 -22.82 12.20
CA SER A 189 1.66 -23.60 11.87
C SER A 189 1.95 -24.73 10.87
N ARG A 190 2.84 -24.49 9.88
CA ARG A 190 3.25 -25.53 8.92
C ARG A 190 4.04 -26.67 9.57
N ARG A 191 4.85 -26.39 10.61
CA ARG A 191 5.57 -27.43 11.36
C ARG A 191 4.62 -28.34 12.14
N LYS A 192 3.55 -27.80 12.74
CA LYS A 192 2.54 -28.58 13.47
C LYS A 192 1.67 -29.49 12.59
N THR A 193 1.62 -29.26 11.28
CA THR A 193 0.88 -30.11 10.33
C THR A 193 1.77 -31.15 9.66
N ALA A 194 3.09 -31.04 9.82
CA ALA A 194 4.09 -31.96 9.25
C ALA A 194 4.70 -32.91 10.31
N ALA A 195 4.31 -32.76 11.57
CA ALA A 195 4.58 -33.67 12.69
C ALA A 195 3.26 -34.34 13.09
#